data_AF-A0A8T7BRE5-F1
#
_entry.id   AF-A0A8T7BRE5-F1
#
_cell.length_a   1.000
_cell.length_b   1.000
_cell.length_c   1.000
_cell.angle_alpha   90.00
_cell.angle_beta   90.00
_cell.angle_gamma   90.00
#
_symmetry.space_group_name_H-M   'P 1'
#
loop_
_entity.id
_entity.type
_entity.pdbx_description
1 polymer ?
#
loop_
_entity_poly.entity_id
_entity_poly.type
_entity_poly.pdbx_seq_one_letter_code
_entity_poly.pdbx_strand_id
1 'polypeptide(L)' 'MKVTPYLKILAEKDGSDLYFSTGARPSAKFNGVLTPLGKEPAPPG' A
#
# COMPACT_ATOMS: atom_id res chain seq x y z
N MET A 1 -5.00 9.51 6.76
CA MET A 1 -4.83 8.06 6.53
C MET A 1 -3.83 7.51 7.56
N LYS A 2 -4.06 6.33 8.15
CA LYS A 2 -3.07 5.67 9.03
C LYS A 2 -2.23 4.69 8.20
N VAL A 3 -0.91 4.81 8.23
CA VAL A 3 0.01 3.99 7.40
C VAL A 3 0.29 2.62 8.01
N THR A 4 0.23 2.50 9.34
CA THR A 4 0.57 1.28 10.09
C THR A 4 -0.11 -0.01 9.62
N PRO A 5 -1.42 -0.04 9.29
CA PRO A 5 -2.06 -1.26 8.79
C PRO A 5 -1.44 -1.79 7.49
N TYR A 6 -1.02 -0.89 6.59
CA TYR A 6 -0.39 -1.26 5.33
C TYR A 6 1.03 -1.82 5.55
N LEU A 7 1.78 -1.23 6.49
CA LEU A 7 3.11 -1.73 6.87
C LEU A 7 3.03 -3.11 7.53
N LYS A 8 1.98 -3.37 8.32
CA LYS A 8 1.73 -4.71 8.87
C LYS A 8 1.52 -5.74 7.76
N ILE A 9 0.69 -5.42 6.76
CA ILE A 9 0.49 -6.30 5.59
C ILE A 9 1.79 -6.51 4.82
N LEU A 10 2.58 -5.45 4.63
CA LEU A 10 3.87 -5.52 3.95
C LEU A 10 4.82 -6.50 4.66
N ALA A 11 4.94 -6.38 5.99
CA ALA A 11 5.78 -7.25 6.80
C ALA A 11 5.27 -8.70 6.85
N GLU A 12 3.95 -8.92 6.96
CA GLU A 12 3.35 -10.26 7.02
C GLU A 12 3.43 -11.02 5.69
N LYS A 13 3.50 -10.31 4.56
CA LYS A 13 3.47 -10.88 3.21
C LYS A 13 4.80 -10.78 2.47
N ASP A 14 5.88 -10.45 3.18
CA ASP A 14 7.22 -10.28 2.60
C ASP A 14 7.24 -9.31 1.41
N GLY A 15 6.54 -8.18 1.58
CA GLY A 15 6.49 -7.11 0.59
C GLY A 15 7.72 -6.22 0.67
N SER A 16 8.16 -5.72 -0.48
CA SER A 16 9.37 -4.89 -0.57
C SER A 16 9.09 -3.40 -0.43
N ASP A 17 7.99 -2.93 -1.04
CA ASP A 17 7.69 -1.51 -1.20
C ASP A 17 6.22 -1.22 -0.97
N LEU A 18 5.93 -0.04 -0.41
CA LEU A 18 4.58 0.49 -0.23
C LEU A 18 4.48 1.85 -0.94
N TYR A 19 3.45 2.01 -1.77
CA TYR A 19 3.22 3.16 -2.62
C TYR A 19 1.93 3.88 -2.21
N PHE A 20 2.05 5.20 -2.01
CA PHE A 20 0.92 6.11 -1.80
C PHE A 20 1.01 7.27 -2.79
N SER A 21 -0.07 7.47 -3.55
CA SER A 21 -0.21 8.61 -4.46
C SER A 21 -1.61 9.19 -4.29
N THR A 22 -1.72 10.52 -4.17
CA THR A 22 -3.00 11.23 -4.05
C THR A 22 -3.94 10.82 -5.20
N GLY A 23 -5.17 10.43 -4.87
CA GLY A 23 -6.15 9.97 -5.86
C GLY A 23 -5.96 8.54 -6.36
N ALA A 24 -4.89 7.84 -5.95
CA ALA A 24 -4.67 6.43 -6.25
C ALA A 24 -4.88 5.56 -5.01
N ARG A 25 -5.22 4.29 -5.22
CA ARG A 25 -5.31 3.31 -4.14
C ARG A 25 -3.91 2.99 -3.61
N PRO A 26 -3.72 2.89 -2.29
CA PRO A 26 -2.48 2.34 -1.72
C PRO A 26 -2.15 1.00 -2.37
N SER A 27 -0.88 0.81 -2.72
CA SER A 27 -0.43 -0.43 -3.37
C SER A 27 0.89 -0.88 -2.77
N ALA A 28 1.14 -2.18 -2.74
CA ALA A 28 2.40 -2.74 -2.28
C ALA A 28 2.98 -3.70 -3.32
N LYS A 29 4.30 -3.82 -3.36
CA LYS A 29 4.99 -4.75 -4.23
C LYS A 29 5.35 -6.01 -3.47
N PHE A 30 4.90 -7.16 -3.99
CA PHE A 30 5.21 -8.49 -3.46
C PHE A 30 5.88 -9.29 -4.55
N ASN A 31 7.12 -9.74 -4.33
CA ASN A 31 7.87 -10.57 -5.30
C ASN A 31 7.87 -9.99 -6.74
N GLY A 32 8.01 -8.68 -6.88
CA GLY A 32 7.98 -8.01 -8.19
C GLY A 32 6.60 -7.52 -8.65
N VAL A 33 5.51 -7.99 -8.03
CA VAL A 33 4.13 -7.70 -8.46
C VAL A 33 3.50 -6.59 -7.64
N LEU A 34 3.04 -5.53 -8.31
CA LEU A 34 2.31 -4.44 -7.67
C LEU A 34 0.84 -4.83 -7.41
N THR A 35 0.43 -4.81 -6.15
CA THR A 35 -0.89 -5.24 -5.68
C THR A 35 -1.60 -4.11 -4.91
N PRO A 36 -2.84 -3.75 -5.26
CA PRO A 36 -3.63 -2.78 -4.50
C PRO A 36 -3.99 -3.29 -3.10
N LEU A 37 -3.86 -2.44 -2.07
CA LEU A 37 -4.11 -2.77 -0.66
C LEU A 37 -5.39 -2.12 -0.09
N GLY A 38 -6.32 -1.70 -0.94
CA GLY A 38 -7.56 -1.07 -0.51
C GLY A 38 -8.50 -0.74 -1.66
N LYS A 39 -9.65 -0.15 -1.33
CA LYS A 39 -10.65 0.33 -2.30
C LYS A 39 -10.61 1.84 -2.47
N GLU A 40 -10.35 2.57 -1.39
CA GLU A 40 -10.38 4.03 -1.40
C GLU A 40 -9.08 4.65 -1.92
N PRO A 41 -9.18 5.70 -2.74
CA PRO A 41 -8.05 6.56 -3.08
C PRO A 41 -7.40 7.19 -1.84
N ALA A 42 -6.09 7.38 -1.88
CA ALA A 42 -5.39 8.17 -0.87
C ALA A 42 -5.87 9.63 -0.95
N PRO A 43 -6.25 10.25 0.19
CA PRO A 43 -6.66 11.65 0.21
C PRO A 43 -5.47 12.56 -0.08
N PRO A 44 -5.72 13.82 -0.46
CA PRO A 44 -4.71 14.88 -0.38
C PRO A 44 -4.12 15.00 1.04
N GLY A 45 -2.88 15.48 1.11
CA GLY A 45 -2.14 15.68 2.36
C GLY A 45 -2.76 16.74 3.25
#